data_AF-A0A815FFQ5-F1
#
_entry.id   AF-A0A815FFQ5-F1
#
_cell.length_a   1.000
_cell.length_b   1.000
_cell.length_c   1.000
_cell.angle_alpha   90.00
_cell.angle_beta   90.00
_cell.angle_gamma   90.00
#
_symmetry.space_group_name_H-M   'P 1'
#
loop_
_entity.id
_entity.type
_entity.pdbx_description
1 polymer ?
#
loop_
_entity_poly.entity_id
_entity_poly.type
_entity_poly.pdbx_seq_one_letter_code
_entity_poly.pdbx_strand_id
1 'polypeptide(L)' 'ADQFLQNTAKRHKLADLNVGDNVLIPVPDVDRDPTDARNVLAVVMEMKDDKYKLGVFDD' A
#
# COMPACT_ATOMS: atom_id res chain seq x y z
N ALA A 1 -25.92 -7.71 -1.52
CA ALA A 1 -25.01 -7.72 -0.36
C ALA A 1 -23.67 -8.39 -0.70
N ASP A 2 -23.67 -9.44 -1.53
CA ASP A 2 -22.47 -10.23 -1.84
C ASP A 2 -21.36 -9.51 -2.63
N GLN A 3 -21.69 -8.40 -3.32
CA GLN A 3 -20.72 -7.64 -4.12
C GLN A 3 -19.65 -6.94 -3.26
N PHE A 4 -19.98 -6.55 -2.03
CA PHE A 4 -19.03 -5.87 -1.12
C PHE A 4 -17.94 -6.82 -0.61
N LEU A 5 -18.24 -8.10 -0.46
CA LEU A 5 -17.30 -9.11 0.03
C LEU A 5 -16.29 -9.57 -1.04
N GLN A 6 -16.62 -9.37 -2.32
CA GLN A 6 -15.77 -9.81 -3.43
C GLN A 6 -14.59 -8.86 -3.71
N ASN A 7 -14.70 -7.58 -3.34
CA ASN A 7 -13.66 -6.58 -3.61
C ASN A 7 -12.52 -6.55 -2.57
N THR A 8 -12.73 -7.08 -1.37
CA THR A 8 -11.68 -7.19 -0.34
C THR A 8 -10.71 -8.36 -0.59
N ALA A 9 -11.05 -9.29 -1.48
CA ALA A 9 -10.28 -10.52 -1.73
C ALA A 9 -9.28 -10.44 -2.90
N LYS A 10 -9.28 -9.37 -3.70
CA LYS A 10 -8.16 -9.11 -4.63
C LYS A 10 -6.97 -8.58 -3.86
N ARG A 11 -6.34 -9.46 -3.08
CA ARG A 11 -4.94 -9.28 -2.69
C ARG A 11 -4.17 -9.28 -4.00
N HIS A 12 -3.79 -8.09 -4.48
CA HIS A 12 -2.75 -8.02 -5.50
C HIS A 12 -1.59 -8.82 -4.92
N LYS A 13 -1.19 -9.87 -5.64
CA LYS A 13 0.02 -10.61 -5.28
C LYS A 13 1.10 -9.54 -5.23
N LEU A 14 1.57 -9.18 -4.04
CA LEU A 14 2.66 -8.24 -3.90
C LEU A 14 3.80 -8.88 -4.71
N ALA A 15 4.36 -8.11 -5.64
CA ALA A 15 5.59 -8.53 -6.28
C ALA A 15 6.61 -8.82 -5.16
N ASP A 16 7.57 -9.72 -5.41
CA ASP A 16 8.65 -9.92 -4.47
C ASP A 16 9.43 -8.59 -4.38
N LEU A 17 9.20 -7.85 -3.29
CA LEU A 17 9.81 -6.54 -3.03
C LEU A 17 11.12 -6.75 -2.30
N ASN A 18 12.11 -5.91 -2.57
CA ASN A 18 13.39 -5.91 -1.87
C ASN A 18 13.54 -4.63 -1.02
N VAL A 19 14.39 -4.70 0.00
CA VAL A 19 14.80 -3.51 0.75
C VAL A 19 15.50 -2.53 -0.21
N GLY A 20 15.06 -1.27 -0.20
CA GLY A 20 15.50 -0.21 -1.11
C GLY A 20 14.57 0.04 -2.30
N ASP A 21 13.57 -0.82 -2.53
CA ASP A 21 12.62 -0.60 -3.62
C ASP A 21 11.67 0.57 -3.33
N ASN A 22 11.41 1.37 -4.36
CA ASN A 22 10.38 2.40 -4.34
C ASN A 22 9.03 1.76 -4.65
N VAL A 23 8.05 2.01 -3.79
CA VAL A 23 6.69 1.45 -3.91
C VAL A 23 5.64 2.55 -3.83
N LEU A 24 4.55 2.34 -4.58
CA LEU A 24 3.40 3.22 -4.57
C LEU A 24 2.25 2.53 -3.84
N ILE A 25 1.81 3.11 -2.73
CA ILE A 25 0.82 2.51 -1.84
C ILE A 25 -0.53 3.20 -2.09
N PRO A 26 -1.56 2.48 -2.57
CA PRO A 26 -2.88 3.07 -2.76
C PRO A 26 -3.53 3.39 -1.40
N VAL A 27 -4.04 4.61 -1.26
CA VAL A 27 -4.84 5.01 -0.09
C VAL A 27 -6.28 4.54 -0.31
N PRO A 28 -6.87 3.74 0.60
CA PRO A 28 -8.24 3.29 0.47
C PRO A 28 -9.23 4.47 0.41
N ASP A 29 -10.27 4.36 -0.42
CA ASP A 29 -11.27 5.44 -0.57
C ASP A 29 -12.00 5.77 0.75
N VAL A 30 -12.02 4.85 1.72
CA VAL A 30 -12.61 5.09 3.06
C VAL A 30 -11.76 5.98 3.96
N ASP A 31 -10.44 5.98 3.75
CA ASP A 31 -9.46 6.73 4.54
C ASP A 31 -9.03 8.02 3.84
N ARG A 32 -9.58 8.28 2.63
CA ARG A 32 -9.14 9.35 1.74
C ARG A 32 -10.19 10.47 1.67
N ASP A 33 -9.83 11.68 2.06
CA ASP A 33 -10.64 12.86 1.73
C ASP A 33 -10.60 13.14 0.21
N PRO A 34 -11.59 13.84 -0.36
CA PRO A 34 -11.63 14.10 -1.80
C PRO A 34 -10.38 14.80 -2.37
N THR A 35 -9.67 15.55 -1.51
CA THR A 35 -8.45 16.29 -1.85
C THR A 35 -7.16 15.52 -1.59
N ASP A 36 -7.22 14.39 -0.91
CA ASP A 36 -6.01 13.64 -0.54
C ASP A 36 -5.40 12.92 -1.75
N ALA A 37 -4.09 12.71 -1.66
CA ALA A 37 -3.36 11.93 -2.65
C ALA A 37 -3.93 10.51 -2.75
N ARG A 38 -4.13 10.02 -3.97
CA ARG A 38 -4.63 8.65 -4.19
C ARG A 38 -3.61 7.58 -3.79
N ASN A 39 -2.32 7.92 -3.83
CA ASN A 39 -1.25 7.01 -3.49
C ASN A 39 -0.14 7.74 -2.73
N VAL A 40 0.55 7.00 -1.87
CA VAL A 40 1.73 7.45 -1.14
C VAL A 40 2.97 6.79 -1.76
N LEU A 41 3.98 7.58 -2.09
CA LEU A 41 5.29 7.07 -2.51
C LEU A 41 6.13 6.76 -1.28
N ALA A 42 6.65 5.54 -1.20
CA ALA A 42 7.46 5.09 -0.07
C ALA A 42 8.62 4.22 -0.52
N VAL A 43 9.57 3.97 0.38
CA VAL A 43 10.70 3.06 0.18
C VAL A 43 10.63 1.92 1.17
N VAL A 44 10.91 0.69 0.72
CA VAL A 44 11.01 -0.48 1.60
C VAL A 44 12.28 -0.38 2.44
N MET A 45 12.13 -0.25 3.76
CA MET A 45 13.24 -0.10 4.71
C MET A 45 13.66 -1.42 5.35
N GLU A 46 12.70 -2.31 5.60
CA GLU A 46 12.94 -3.60 6.26
C GLU A 46 11.87 -4.59 5.82
N MET A 47 12.24 -5.88 5.77
CA MET A 47 11.32 -6.98 5.54
C MET A 47 11.48 -8.00 6.66
N LYS A 48 10.40 -8.29 7.38
CA LYS A 48 10.40 -9.18 8.54
C LYS A 48 9.02 -9.82 8.74
N ASP A 49 8.99 -11.13 8.97
CA ASP A 49 7.76 -11.89 9.28
C ASP A 49 6.61 -11.60 8.28
N ASP A 50 6.91 -11.66 6.98
CA ASP A 50 6.00 -11.34 5.85
C ASP A 50 5.42 -9.92 5.85
N LYS A 51 6.06 -9.00 6.59
CA LYS A 51 5.68 -7.58 6.66
C LYS A 51 6.82 -6.70 6.18
N TYR A 52 6.42 -5.56 5.61
CA TYR A 52 7.34 -4.52 5.15
C TYR A 52 7.25 -3.31 6.07
N LYS A 53 8.41 -2.77 6.45
CA LYS A 53 8.51 -1.44 7.04
C LYS A 53 8.77 -0.45 5.91
N LEU A 54 7.94 0.58 5.82
CA LEU A 54 8.00 1.56 4.75
C LEU A 54 8.42 2.92 5.31
N GLY A 55 9.31 3.60 4.60
CA GLY A 55 9.67 4.99 4.86
C GLY A 55 8.99 5.90 3.84
N VAL A 56 8.32 6.95 4.31
CA VAL A 56 7.75 8.01 3.47
C VAL A 56 8.65 9.23 3.61
N PHE A 57 8.93 9.90 2.50
CA PHE A 57 9.58 11.21 2.54
C PHE A 57 8.48 12.28 2.61
N ASP A 58 8.43 13.01 3.71
CA ASP A 58 7.76 14.32 3.82
C ASP A 58 8.88 15.37 3.77
N ASP A 59 8.76 16.35 2.87
CA ASP A 59 9.72 17.46 2.68
C ASP A 59 9.31 18.68 3.53
#